data_AF-R5A2P7-F1
#
_entry.id   AF-R5A2P7-F1
#
_cell.length_a   1.000
_cell.length_b   1.000
_cell.length_c   1.000
_cell.angle_alpha   90.00
_cell.angle_beta   90.00
_cell.angle_gamma   90.00
#
_symmetry.space_group_name_H-M   'P 1'
#
loop_
_entity.id
_entity.type
_entity.pdbx_description
1 polymer ?
#
loop_
_entity_poly.entity_id
_entity_poly.type
_entity_poly.pdbx_seq_one_letter_code
_entity_poly.pdbx_strand_id
1 'polypeptide(L)'
;MDLKAFELIQDGLYQELAKQGFSEPQPVEDPAGRMVMYVLDDVAYGLLYDSKNKRFELRSTTFKEKDTPGTWRSLSLWLFDEKEGTRADAESILNDFLEVVQGPKRVAVVQQKRRTKDGERSVDPLFFLNRLVNIFPELKDELNQEKIVYGQVRYVTFVKTHVVARCQDLAKMYPDSDPMKKLCSLLDDMYKTGDLDTRSIVSIALLNELDDDAFQIFTERVGDDLKKDLKFTRKLKGKKIKPERKKKQKKVVAKPLSNDH
;
A
#
# COMPACT_ATOMS: atom_id res chain seq x y z
N MET A 1 12.46 41.75 -0.69
CA MET A 1 13.09 40.48 -0.27
C MET A 1 12.87 39.53 -1.42
N ASP A 2 13.93 38.99 -2.01
CA ASP A 2 13.78 37.92 -3.00
C ASP A 2 13.30 36.67 -2.26
N LEU A 3 12.05 36.27 -2.53
CA LEU A 3 11.46 35.10 -1.93
C LEU A 3 12.15 33.86 -2.51
N LYS A 4 12.87 33.12 -1.67
CA LYS A 4 13.46 31.82 -1.99
C LYS A 4 12.40 30.71 -1.91
N ALA A 5 11.40 30.78 -2.80
CA ALA A 5 10.25 29.87 -2.78
C ALA A 5 10.66 28.41 -3.00
N PHE A 6 11.62 28.18 -3.90
CA PHE A 6 12.13 26.84 -4.19
C PHE A 6 12.75 26.20 -2.94
N GLU A 7 13.66 26.93 -2.26
CA GLU A 7 14.30 26.47 -1.03
C GLU A 7 13.28 26.23 0.09
N LEU A 8 12.29 27.12 0.23
CA LEU A 8 11.24 26.95 1.24
C LEU A 8 10.46 25.64 1.04
N ILE A 9 10.05 25.37 -0.20
CA ILE A 9 9.30 24.16 -0.53
C ILE A 9 10.21 22.93 -0.43
N GLN A 10 11.45 23.01 -0.92
CA GLN A 10 12.44 21.92 -0.84
C GLN A 10 12.71 21.51 0.60
N ASP A 11 12.97 22.47 1.48
CA ASP A 11 13.34 22.22 2.88
C ASP A 11 12.15 21.62 3.64
N GLY A 12 10.94 22.17 3.44
CA GLY A 12 9.72 21.63 4.05
C GLY A 12 9.39 20.22 3.57
N LEU A 13 9.52 19.97 2.26
CA LEU A 13 9.27 18.66 1.67
C LEU A 13 10.30 17.63 2.17
N TYR A 14 11.58 18.02 2.23
CA TYR A 14 12.64 17.15 2.74
C TYR A 14 12.42 16.75 4.20
N GLN A 15 11.98 17.67 5.06
CA GLN A 15 11.69 17.34 6.46
C GLN A 15 10.68 16.21 6.62
N GLU A 16 9.70 16.11 5.72
CA GLU A 16 8.73 15.02 5.75
C GLU A 16 9.25 13.75 5.09
N LEU A 17 9.88 13.85 3.93
CA LEU A 17 10.45 12.71 3.21
C LEU A 17 11.57 12.03 4.00
N ALA A 18 12.39 12.78 4.72
CA ALA A 18 13.43 12.23 5.60
C ALA A 18 12.86 11.33 6.71
N LYS A 19 11.68 11.66 7.27
CA LYS A 19 10.99 10.80 8.26
C LYS A 19 10.56 9.46 7.66
N GLN A 20 10.37 9.41 6.35
CA GLN A 20 10.00 8.22 5.60
C GLN A 20 11.22 7.44 5.08
N GLY A 21 12.44 7.96 5.28
CA GLY A 21 13.70 7.29 4.91
C GLY A 21 14.26 7.70 3.55
N PHE A 22 13.68 8.69 2.86
CA PHE A 22 14.22 9.18 1.59
C PHE A 22 15.56 9.90 1.79
N SER A 23 16.36 9.91 0.73
CA SER A 23 17.64 10.61 0.66
C SER A 23 17.49 12.13 0.79
N GLU A 24 18.62 12.80 1.07
CA GLU A 24 18.77 14.24 0.86
C GLU A 24 18.43 14.65 -0.58
N PRO A 25 17.99 15.90 -0.81
CA PRO A 25 17.69 16.41 -2.14
C PRO A 25 18.93 16.39 -3.03
N GLN A 26 18.87 15.65 -4.13
CA GLN A 26 19.92 15.57 -5.14
C GLN A 26 19.51 16.39 -6.36
N PRO A 27 20.31 17.37 -6.81
CA PRO A 27 20.04 18.07 -8.06
C PRO A 27 20.02 17.11 -9.24
N VAL A 28 19.04 17.29 -10.13
CA VAL A 28 18.92 16.53 -11.38
C VAL A 28 18.76 17.50 -12.54
N GLU A 29 19.35 17.18 -13.68
CA GLU A 29 19.14 17.95 -14.91
C GLU A 29 17.71 17.70 -15.44
N ASP A 30 16.91 18.78 -15.54
CA ASP A 30 15.62 18.77 -16.22
C ASP A 30 15.58 19.94 -17.22
N PRO A 31 15.23 19.72 -18.50
CA PRO A 31 15.21 20.78 -19.50
C PRO A 31 14.17 21.88 -19.22
N ALA A 32 13.17 21.63 -18.36
CA ALA A 32 12.14 22.59 -18.01
C ALA A 32 12.58 23.60 -16.94
N GLY A 33 13.57 23.26 -16.10
CA GLY A 33 14.06 24.16 -15.07
C GLY A 33 14.76 23.46 -13.90
N ARG A 34 14.69 24.06 -12.72
CA ARG A 34 15.41 23.59 -11.54
C ARG A 34 14.70 22.38 -10.93
N MET A 35 15.40 21.26 -10.81
CA MET A 35 14.86 20.03 -10.24
C MET A 35 15.76 19.46 -9.14
N VAL A 36 15.14 18.96 -8.08
CA VAL A 36 15.78 18.10 -7.07
C VAL A 36 14.99 16.80 -6.88
N MET A 37 15.70 15.73 -6.57
CA MET A 37 15.19 14.38 -6.41
C MET A 37 15.45 13.85 -5.00
N TYR A 38 14.50 13.08 -4.48
CA TYR A 38 14.60 12.33 -3.23
C TYR A 38 14.39 10.86 -3.54
N VAL A 39 15.33 10.00 -3.12
CA VAL A 39 15.32 8.57 -3.49
C VAL A 39 15.10 7.71 -2.26
N LEU A 40 14.26 6.68 -2.40
CA LEU A 40 14.12 5.58 -1.45
C LEU A 40 13.97 4.27 -2.25
N ASP A 41 14.97 3.40 -2.14
CA ASP A 41 15.06 2.12 -2.86
C ASP A 41 14.84 2.26 -4.38
N ASP A 42 13.68 1.83 -4.88
CA ASP A 42 13.30 1.85 -6.31
C ASP A 42 12.35 2.99 -6.68
N VAL A 43 12.09 3.92 -5.76
CA VAL A 43 11.16 5.05 -5.93
C VAL A 43 11.87 6.38 -5.72
N ALA A 44 11.49 7.38 -6.50
CA ALA A 44 11.92 8.77 -6.30
C ALA A 44 10.79 9.77 -6.39
N TYR A 45 10.85 10.80 -5.56
CA TYR A 45 10.09 12.04 -5.73
C TYR A 45 10.98 13.12 -6.34
N GLY A 46 10.39 13.99 -7.15
CA GLY A 46 11.06 15.11 -7.80
C GLY A 46 10.29 16.41 -7.54
N LEU A 47 10.99 17.42 -7.02
CA LEU A 47 10.48 18.80 -6.96
C LEU A 47 11.08 19.57 -8.13
N LEU A 48 10.24 19.95 -9.10
CA LEU A 48 10.61 20.78 -10.24
C LEU A 48 10.01 22.17 -10.10
N TYR A 49 10.79 23.19 -10.45
CA TYR A 49 10.27 24.48 -10.86
C TYR A 49 10.56 24.70 -12.35
N ASP A 50 9.49 24.72 -13.13
CA ASP A 50 9.51 24.96 -14.57
C ASP A 50 9.45 26.48 -14.80
N SER A 51 10.62 27.08 -15.02
CA SER A 51 10.74 28.54 -15.15
C SER A 51 10.04 29.07 -16.41
N LYS A 52 9.89 28.23 -17.44
CA LYS A 52 9.23 28.61 -18.70
C LYS A 52 7.72 28.74 -18.49
N ASN A 53 7.12 27.78 -17.80
CA ASN A 53 5.68 27.75 -17.54
C ASN A 53 5.29 28.36 -16.18
N LYS A 54 6.27 28.87 -15.41
CA LYS A 54 6.10 29.49 -14.09
C LYS A 54 5.25 28.62 -13.16
N ARG A 55 5.75 27.41 -12.89
CA ARG A 55 5.01 26.43 -12.09
C ARG A 55 5.94 25.53 -11.29
N PHE A 56 5.47 25.18 -10.09
CA PHE A 56 6.01 24.06 -9.33
C PHE A 56 5.31 22.77 -9.72
N GLU A 57 6.06 21.69 -9.74
CA GLU A 57 5.53 20.37 -10.01
C GLU A 57 6.19 19.35 -9.07
N LEU A 58 5.36 18.62 -8.34
CA LEU A 58 5.75 17.42 -7.63
C LEU A 58 5.56 16.24 -8.56
N ARG A 59 6.65 15.49 -8.80
CA ARG A 59 6.66 14.32 -9.67
C ARG A 59 7.13 13.09 -8.92
N SER A 60 6.84 11.92 -9.45
CA SER A 60 7.40 10.65 -9.00
C SER A 60 7.88 9.81 -10.15
N THR A 61 8.86 8.94 -9.90
CA THR A 61 9.34 7.95 -10.86
C THR A 61 9.83 6.70 -10.14
N THR A 62 10.08 5.64 -10.90
CA THR A 62 10.69 4.40 -10.43
C THR A 62 11.99 4.13 -11.17
N PHE A 63 12.95 3.49 -10.50
CA PHE A 63 14.21 3.07 -11.12
C PHE A 63 14.02 1.71 -11.79
N LYS A 64 14.28 1.65 -13.10
CA LYS A 64 14.29 0.37 -13.85
C LYS A 64 15.66 -0.32 -13.77
N GLU A 65 16.73 0.47 -13.68
CA GLU A 65 18.13 0.05 -13.52
C GLU A 65 18.85 1.00 -12.55
N LYS A 66 19.99 0.59 -11.96
CA LYS A 66 20.73 1.41 -11.00
C LYS A 66 21.03 2.79 -11.59
N ASP A 67 20.53 3.81 -10.91
CA ASP A 67 20.83 5.24 -11.09
C ASP A 67 20.19 5.97 -12.29
N THR A 68 19.28 5.35 -13.06
CA THR A 68 18.48 6.07 -14.08
C THR A 68 17.00 6.16 -13.69
N PRO A 69 16.49 7.37 -13.40
CA PRO A 69 15.07 7.56 -13.17
C PRO A 69 14.27 7.19 -14.43
N GLY A 70 13.20 6.42 -14.28
CA GLY A 70 12.26 6.15 -15.37
C GLY A 70 11.45 7.39 -15.76
N THR A 71 10.34 7.17 -16.48
CA THR A 71 9.45 8.27 -16.88
C THR A 71 8.83 8.96 -15.66
N TRP A 72 9.07 10.26 -15.54
CA TRP A 72 8.46 11.09 -14.51
C TRP A 72 6.96 11.23 -14.70
N ARG A 73 6.22 11.01 -13.62
CA ARG A 73 4.77 11.21 -13.53
C ARG A 73 4.46 12.40 -12.65
N SER A 74 3.60 13.30 -13.12
CA SER A 74 3.09 14.43 -12.34
C SER A 74 2.14 13.95 -11.23
N LEU A 75 2.37 14.42 -10.00
CA LEU A 75 1.52 14.15 -8.84
C LEU A 75 0.72 15.37 -8.42
N SER A 76 1.35 16.54 -8.41
CA SER A 76 0.68 17.83 -8.18
C SER A 76 1.40 18.94 -8.93
N LEU A 77 0.66 19.97 -9.33
CA LEU A 77 1.13 21.07 -10.16
C LEU A 77 0.49 22.38 -9.71
N TRP A 78 1.32 23.39 -9.49
CA TRP A 78 0.89 24.71 -9.07
C TRP A 78 1.55 25.80 -9.91
N LEU A 79 0.76 26.75 -10.40
CA LEU A 79 1.32 27.96 -11.00
C LEU A 79 1.94 28.84 -9.90
N PHE A 80 3.12 29.36 -10.18
CA PHE A 80 3.84 30.25 -9.28
C PHE A 80 4.78 31.13 -10.09
N ASP A 81 4.57 32.44 -10.02
CA ASP A 81 5.48 33.42 -10.61
C ASP A 81 6.48 33.88 -9.54
N GLU A 82 7.77 33.63 -9.72
CA GLU A 82 8.81 34.10 -8.78
C GLU A 82 8.83 35.62 -8.57
N LYS A 83 8.29 36.41 -9.50
CA LYS A 83 8.25 37.88 -9.39
C LYS A 83 7.09 38.39 -8.55
N GLU A 84 5.95 37.70 -8.60
CA GLU A 84 4.69 38.14 -7.97
C GLU A 84 4.29 37.26 -6.79
N GLY A 85 4.82 36.04 -6.73
CA GLY A 85 4.50 35.01 -5.75
C GLY A 85 4.89 35.43 -4.34
N THR A 86 3.99 35.16 -3.41
CA THR A 86 4.18 35.46 -2.01
C THR A 86 4.64 34.23 -1.25
N ARG A 87 5.13 34.46 -0.03
CA ARG A 87 5.49 33.36 0.88
C ARG A 87 4.28 32.47 1.20
N ALA A 88 3.08 33.06 1.31
CA ALA A 88 1.86 32.32 1.58
C ALA A 88 1.49 31.39 0.42
N ASP A 89 1.75 31.80 -0.83
CA ASP A 89 1.58 30.94 -2.00
C ASP A 89 2.55 29.76 -1.95
N ALA A 90 3.83 30.02 -1.65
CA ALA A 90 4.83 28.96 -1.49
C ALA A 90 4.51 27.98 -0.35
N GLU A 91 3.99 28.48 0.78
CA GLU A 91 3.53 27.64 1.90
C GLU A 91 2.27 26.83 1.53
N SER A 92 1.38 27.38 0.69
CA SER A 92 0.20 26.65 0.19
C SER A 92 0.62 25.50 -0.74
N ILE A 93 1.56 25.75 -1.64
CA ILE A 93 2.15 24.73 -2.52
C ILE A 93 2.83 23.64 -1.69
N LEU A 94 3.63 24.04 -0.70
CA LEU A 94 4.28 23.10 0.22
C LEU A 94 3.24 22.23 0.95
N ASN A 95 2.17 22.82 1.49
CA ASN A 95 1.13 22.07 2.20
C ASN A 95 0.45 21.05 1.30
N ASP A 96 0.10 21.41 0.06
CA ASP A 96 -0.46 20.48 -0.92
C ASP A 96 0.52 19.33 -1.22
N PHE A 97 1.79 19.64 -1.46
CA PHE A 97 2.82 18.62 -1.70
C PHE A 97 3.02 17.71 -0.49
N LEU A 98 2.98 18.26 0.72
CA LEU A 98 3.04 17.51 1.97
C LEU A 98 1.85 16.56 2.10
N GLU A 99 0.63 16.99 1.76
CA GLU A 99 -0.54 16.11 1.77
C GLU A 99 -0.41 14.94 0.79
N VAL A 100 0.18 15.19 -0.39
CA VAL A 100 0.47 14.14 -1.38
C VAL A 100 1.50 13.15 -0.84
N VAL A 101 2.66 13.61 -0.33
CA VAL A 101 3.73 12.70 0.12
C VAL A 101 3.45 12.04 1.48
N GLN A 102 2.57 12.62 2.30
CA GLN A 102 2.12 11.99 3.55
C GLN A 102 1.10 10.87 3.29
N GLY A 103 0.43 10.88 2.13
CA GLY A 103 -0.72 10.03 1.86
C GLY A 103 -1.90 10.33 2.81
N PRO A 104 -2.97 9.52 2.79
CA PRO A 104 -4.11 9.74 3.68
C PRO A 104 -3.66 9.75 5.15
N LYS A 105 -3.87 10.91 5.82
CA LYS A 105 -3.55 11.17 7.24
C LYS A 105 -3.78 9.92 8.07
N ARG A 106 -2.71 9.45 8.72
CA ARG A 106 -2.72 8.31 9.64
C ARG A 106 -3.78 8.51 10.73
N VAL A 107 -4.99 8.01 10.52
CA VAL A 107 -5.87 7.64 11.62
C VAL A 107 -5.25 6.39 12.23
N ALA A 108 -4.29 6.61 13.13
CA ALA A 108 -3.76 5.66 14.11
C ALA A 108 -4.01 4.16 13.79
N VAL A 109 -3.36 3.62 12.75
CA VAL A 109 -3.06 2.18 12.68
C VAL A 109 -1.74 1.94 13.45
N VAL A 110 -1.68 2.50 14.66
CA VAL A 110 -0.64 2.22 15.65
C VAL A 110 -1.34 1.46 16.76
N GLN A 111 -1.67 0.19 16.50
CA GLN A 111 -1.74 -0.89 17.49
C GLN A 111 -2.06 -2.24 16.83
N GLN A 112 -1.24 -2.67 15.86
CA GLN A 112 -1.04 -4.11 15.61
C GLN A 112 0.44 -4.47 15.70
N LYS A 113 1.10 -3.98 16.76
CA LYS A 113 2.19 -4.72 17.40
C LYS A 113 1.64 -5.35 18.67
N ARG A 114 0.96 -6.47 18.54
CA ARG A 114 1.07 -7.53 19.55
C ARG A 114 1.84 -8.66 18.90
N ARG A 115 3.15 -8.66 19.17
CA ARG A 115 4.01 -9.84 19.05
C ARG A 115 3.26 -11.02 19.63
N THR A 116 2.85 -11.97 18.79
CA THR A 116 2.61 -13.33 19.26
C THR A 116 3.95 -13.87 19.71
N LYS A 117 3.94 -14.26 20.98
CA LYS A 117 5.04 -14.95 21.65
C LYS A 117 4.98 -16.40 21.17
N ASP A 118 5.57 -16.67 20.00
CA ASP A 118 6.16 -17.94 19.59
C ASP A 118 6.74 -17.79 18.18
N GLY A 119 7.97 -18.23 18.00
CA GLY A 119 8.85 -17.91 16.88
C GLY A 119 8.53 -18.64 15.58
N GLU A 120 7.33 -18.47 15.04
CA GLU A 120 7.04 -18.76 13.63
C GLU A 120 7.06 -17.46 12.84
N ARG A 121 7.97 -17.36 11.86
CA ARG A 121 7.96 -16.29 10.86
C ARG A 121 6.71 -16.48 9.99
N SER A 122 5.57 -15.94 10.41
CA SER A 122 4.35 -15.96 9.61
C SER A 122 4.51 -15.03 8.41
N VAL A 123 4.02 -15.46 7.26
CA VAL A 123 4.14 -14.70 6.01
C VAL A 123 3.16 -13.52 6.00
N ASP A 124 3.67 -12.31 5.76
CA ASP A 124 2.88 -11.09 5.72
C ASP A 124 2.23 -10.81 4.34
N PRO A 125 1.24 -9.90 4.26
CA PRO A 125 0.54 -9.62 3.01
C PRO A 125 1.45 -9.07 1.90
N LEU A 126 2.50 -8.32 2.24
CA LEU A 126 3.40 -7.75 1.23
C LEU A 126 4.24 -8.85 0.58
N PHE A 127 4.71 -9.81 1.36
CA PHE A 127 5.40 -10.98 0.85
C PHE A 127 4.51 -11.78 -0.10
N PHE A 128 3.23 -11.98 0.24
CA PHE A 128 2.27 -12.62 -0.66
C PHE A 128 2.15 -11.87 -1.99
N LEU A 129 1.96 -10.56 -1.98
CA LEU A 129 1.84 -9.77 -3.21
C LEU A 129 3.12 -9.81 -4.05
N ASN A 130 4.30 -9.75 -3.42
CA ASN A 130 5.58 -9.90 -4.13
C ASN A 130 5.73 -11.30 -4.77
N ARG A 131 5.15 -12.36 -4.18
CA ARG A 131 5.11 -13.69 -4.80
C ARG A 131 4.15 -13.76 -5.98
N LEU A 132 3.03 -13.04 -5.93
CA LEU A 132 2.11 -12.92 -7.06
C LEU A 132 2.74 -12.24 -8.27
N VAL A 133 3.66 -11.29 -8.07
CA VAL A 133 4.41 -10.64 -9.17
C VAL A 133 5.18 -11.66 -10.03
N ASN A 134 5.60 -12.80 -9.47
CA ASN A 134 6.26 -13.85 -10.27
C ASN A 134 5.31 -14.57 -11.24
N ILE A 135 4.01 -14.46 -11.02
CA ILE A 135 2.95 -15.05 -11.86
C ILE A 135 2.34 -13.98 -12.77
N PHE A 136 2.17 -12.76 -12.22
CA PHE A 136 1.60 -11.58 -12.89
C PHE A 136 2.60 -10.41 -12.78
N PRO A 137 3.63 -10.34 -13.63
CA PRO A 137 4.70 -9.34 -13.54
C PRO A 137 4.20 -7.89 -13.54
N GLU A 138 3.09 -7.62 -14.20
CA GLU A 138 2.43 -6.32 -14.27
C GLU A 138 1.98 -5.78 -12.90
N LEU A 139 1.79 -6.65 -11.89
CA LEU A 139 1.48 -6.22 -10.52
C LEU A 139 2.61 -5.39 -9.90
N LYS A 140 3.85 -5.50 -10.39
CA LYS A 140 5.00 -4.78 -9.82
C LYS A 140 4.81 -3.27 -9.92
N ASP A 141 4.44 -2.79 -11.10
CA ASP A 141 4.26 -1.36 -11.34
C ASP A 141 3.05 -0.83 -10.56
N GLU A 142 1.97 -1.61 -10.47
CA GLU A 142 0.78 -1.25 -9.71
C GLU A 142 1.04 -1.23 -8.19
N LEU A 143 1.84 -2.16 -7.66
CA LEU A 143 2.26 -2.17 -6.26
C LEU A 143 3.07 -0.93 -5.92
N ASN A 144 4.02 -0.57 -6.78
CA ASN A 144 4.82 0.62 -6.61
C ASN A 144 3.94 1.88 -6.70
N GLN A 145 2.96 1.91 -7.58
CA GLN A 145 2.00 3.01 -7.67
C GLN A 145 1.16 3.16 -6.39
N GLU A 146 0.68 2.07 -5.76
CA GLU A 146 -0.03 2.15 -4.48
C GLU A 146 0.88 2.74 -3.38
N LYS A 147 2.14 2.30 -3.31
CA LYS A 147 3.10 2.83 -2.33
C LYS A 147 3.37 4.31 -2.54
N ILE A 148 3.49 4.75 -3.80
CA ILE A 148 3.71 6.16 -4.14
C ILE A 148 2.49 6.99 -3.72
N VAL A 149 1.29 6.58 -4.12
CA VAL A 149 0.09 7.42 -3.92
C VAL A 149 -0.36 7.45 -2.46
N TYR A 150 -0.19 6.34 -1.73
CA TYR A 150 -0.77 6.20 -0.39
C TYR A 150 0.26 6.02 0.72
N GLY A 151 1.56 6.03 0.40
CA GLY A 151 2.67 5.77 1.33
C GLY A 151 2.76 4.32 1.82
N GLN A 152 1.76 3.49 1.52
CA GLN A 152 1.67 2.07 1.90
C GLN A 152 0.72 1.33 0.95
N VAL A 153 0.89 0.01 0.84
CA VAL A 153 -0.02 -0.81 0.05
C VAL A 153 -1.29 -1.08 0.83
N ARG A 154 -2.45 -0.70 0.27
CA ARG A 154 -3.76 -1.05 0.82
C ARG A 154 -4.15 -2.45 0.35
N TYR A 155 -3.59 -3.49 0.97
CA TYR A 155 -3.61 -4.87 0.48
C TYR A 155 -4.98 -5.37 0.00
N VAL A 156 -6.04 -5.19 0.79
CA VAL A 156 -7.40 -5.63 0.41
C VAL A 156 -7.90 -4.91 -0.85
N THR A 157 -7.76 -3.58 -0.88
CA THR A 157 -8.16 -2.76 -2.03
C THR A 157 -7.34 -3.12 -3.27
N PHE A 158 -6.03 -3.29 -3.11
CA PHE A 158 -5.12 -3.66 -4.18
C PHE A 158 -5.51 -5.00 -4.81
N VAL A 159 -5.72 -6.03 -3.97
CA VAL A 159 -6.12 -7.37 -4.43
C VAL A 159 -7.44 -7.32 -5.19
N LYS A 160 -8.44 -6.64 -4.65
CA LYS A 160 -9.75 -6.51 -5.32
C LYS A 160 -9.68 -5.77 -6.65
N THR A 161 -8.82 -4.77 -6.75
CA THR A 161 -8.72 -3.91 -7.92
C THR A 161 -7.87 -4.53 -9.03
N HIS A 162 -6.76 -5.18 -8.68
CA HIS A 162 -5.74 -5.59 -9.65
C HIS A 162 -5.56 -7.11 -9.78
N VAL A 163 -5.85 -7.89 -8.73
CA VAL A 163 -5.50 -9.32 -8.68
C VAL A 163 -6.70 -10.19 -9.03
N VAL A 164 -7.90 -9.88 -8.53
CA VAL A 164 -9.10 -10.72 -8.70
C VAL A 164 -9.40 -11.03 -10.17
N ALA A 165 -9.44 -10.00 -11.02
CA ALA A 165 -9.74 -10.17 -12.45
C ALA A 165 -8.70 -11.08 -13.15
N ARG A 166 -7.41 -10.91 -12.85
CA ARG A 166 -6.34 -11.72 -13.45
C ARG A 166 -6.40 -13.18 -13.03
N CYS A 167 -6.67 -13.44 -11.75
CA CYS A 167 -6.88 -14.80 -11.27
C CYS A 167 -8.11 -15.45 -11.92
N GLN A 168 -9.17 -14.67 -12.13
CA GLN A 168 -10.38 -15.13 -12.81
C GLN A 168 -10.11 -15.47 -14.28
N ASP A 169 -9.44 -14.60 -15.01
CA ASP A 169 -9.07 -14.82 -16.40
C ASP A 169 -8.15 -16.03 -16.56
N LEU A 170 -7.14 -16.17 -15.68
CA LEU A 170 -6.25 -17.33 -15.70
C LEU A 170 -7.01 -18.64 -15.48
N ALA A 171 -7.93 -18.67 -14.51
CA ALA A 171 -8.73 -19.85 -14.23
C ALA A 171 -9.65 -20.22 -15.41
N LYS A 172 -10.28 -19.24 -16.05
CA LYS A 172 -11.24 -19.48 -17.15
C LYS A 172 -10.58 -19.81 -18.48
N MET A 173 -9.51 -19.10 -18.83
CA MET A 173 -8.86 -19.26 -20.12
C MET A 173 -7.85 -20.42 -20.12
N TYR A 174 -7.17 -20.63 -18.99
CA TYR A 174 -6.05 -21.57 -18.91
C TYR A 174 -6.07 -22.43 -17.62
N PRO A 175 -7.17 -23.15 -17.34
CA PRO A 175 -7.37 -23.89 -16.08
C PRO A 175 -6.29 -24.93 -15.79
N ASP A 176 -5.74 -25.59 -16.81
CA ASP A 176 -4.74 -26.66 -16.67
C ASP A 176 -3.28 -26.22 -16.86
N SER A 177 -3.06 -24.92 -16.97
CA SER A 177 -1.74 -24.37 -17.24
C SER A 177 -0.81 -24.41 -16.01
N ASP A 178 0.49 -24.39 -16.26
CA ASP A 178 1.49 -24.31 -15.19
C ASP A 178 1.38 -23.03 -14.34
N PRO A 179 1.10 -21.83 -14.88
CA PRO A 179 0.79 -20.66 -14.07
C PRO A 179 -0.40 -20.88 -13.12
N MET A 180 -1.45 -21.58 -13.57
CA MET A 180 -2.61 -21.87 -12.72
C MET A 180 -2.23 -22.81 -11.56
N LYS A 181 -1.45 -23.86 -11.83
CA LYS A 181 -0.94 -24.77 -10.78
C LYS A 181 -0.04 -24.04 -9.77
N LYS A 182 0.87 -23.18 -10.27
CA LYS A 182 1.73 -22.34 -9.42
C LYS A 182 0.90 -21.38 -8.56
N LEU A 183 -0.16 -20.80 -9.11
CA LEU A 183 -1.06 -19.93 -8.37
C LEU A 183 -1.77 -20.69 -7.25
N CYS A 184 -2.38 -21.84 -7.53
CA CYS A 184 -3.03 -22.67 -6.49
C CYS A 184 -2.04 -23.06 -5.38
N SER A 185 -0.86 -23.55 -5.74
CA SER A 185 0.19 -23.90 -4.77
C SER A 185 0.60 -22.70 -3.92
N LEU A 186 0.77 -21.53 -4.53
CA LEU A 186 1.08 -20.30 -3.80
C LEU A 186 -0.04 -19.96 -2.81
N LEU A 187 -1.30 -20.02 -3.22
CA LEU A 187 -2.43 -19.69 -2.34
C LEU A 187 -2.51 -20.65 -1.15
N ASP A 188 -2.26 -21.95 -1.35
CA ASP A 188 -2.19 -22.93 -0.27
C ASP A 188 -1.05 -22.62 0.71
N ASP A 189 0.15 -22.33 0.19
CA ASP A 189 1.32 -22.00 1.02
C ASP A 189 1.08 -20.74 1.85
N MET A 190 0.50 -19.70 1.24
CA MET A 190 0.19 -18.44 1.91
C MET A 190 -0.94 -18.60 2.93
N TYR A 191 -1.93 -19.45 2.66
CA TYR A 191 -2.96 -19.75 3.64
C TYR A 191 -2.41 -20.55 4.84
N LYS A 192 -1.51 -21.51 4.59
CA LYS A 192 -0.93 -22.35 5.63
C LYS A 192 0.06 -21.60 6.52
N THR A 193 0.94 -20.79 5.92
CA THR A 193 2.07 -20.15 6.60
C THR A 193 1.84 -18.66 6.88
N GLY A 194 0.81 -18.06 6.28
CA GLY A 194 0.49 -16.65 6.45
C GLY A 194 -0.03 -16.30 7.83
N ASP A 195 0.13 -15.04 8.21
CA ASP A 195 -0.58 -14.46 9.35
C ASP A 195 -2.10 -14.36 9.09
N LEU A 196 -2.85 -13.88 10.09
CA LEU A 196 -4.30 -13.77 9.97
C LEU A 196 -4.73 -12.84 8.82
N ASP A 197 -3.95 -11.80 8.54
CA ASP A 197 -4.25 -10.82 7.50
C ASP A 197 -4.01 -11.43 6.12
N THR A 198 -2.89 -12.11 5.90
CA THR A 198 -2.57 -12.86 4.67
C THR A 198 -3.61 -13.93 4.40
N ARG A 199 -3.98 -14.73 5.41
CA ARG A 199 -5.02 -15.76 5.28
C ARG A 199 -6.36 -15.14 4.86
N SER A 200 -6.74 -14.05 5.52
CA SER A 200 -7.99 -13.33 5.21
C SER A 200 -7.98 -12.72 3.81
N ILE A 201 -6.82 -12.22 3.35
CA ILE A 201 -6.68 -11.69 2.01
C ILE A 201 -6.84 -12.80 0.97
N VAL A 202 -6.17 -13.94 1.16
CA VAL A 202 -6.28 -15.10 0.25
C VAL A 202 -7.71 -15.60 0.17
N SER A 203 -8.33 -15.93 1.31
CA SER A 203 -9.65 -16.58 1.28
C SER A 203 -10.80 -15.59 1.05
N ILE A 204 -10.77 -14.41 1.67
CA ILE A 204 -11.89 -13.46 1.64
C ILE A 204 -11.71 -12.39 0.56
N ALA A 205 -10.57 -11.70 0.52
CA ALA A 205 -10.40 -10.58 -0.40
C ALA A 205 -10.15 -11.01 -1.85
N LEU A 206 -9.56 -12.19 -2.06
CA LEU A 206 -9.27 -12.76 -3.38
C LEU A 206 -10.30 -13.83 -3.78
N LEU A 207 -10.24 -15.02 -3.17
CA LEU A 207 -10.99 -16.19 -3.64
C LEU A 207 -12.51 -16.02 -3.53
N ASN A 208 -13.00 -15.37 -2.47
CA ASN A 208 -14.43 -15.08 -2.35
C ASN A 208 -14.93 -13.99 -3.29
N GLU A 209 -14.06 -13.17 -3.88
CA GLU A 209 -14.47 -12.15 -4.85
C GLU A 209 -14.61 -12.69 -6.27
N LEU A 210 -13.98 -13.84 -6.58
CA LEU A 210 -14.16 -14.54 -7.86
C LEU A 210 -15.64 -14.86 -8.12
N ASP A 211 -16.02 -14.88 -9.40
CA ASP A 211 -17.31 -15.44 -9.82
C ASP A 211 -17.38 -16.97 -9.59
N ASP A 212 -18.57 -17.53 -9.76
CA ASP A 212 -18.85 -18.91 -9.35
C ASP A 212 -18.08 -19.93 -10.20
N ASP A 213 -17.91 -19.67 -11.50
CA ASP A 213 -17.17 -20.56 -12.42
C ASP A 213 -15.69 -20.62 -12.04
N ALA A 214 -15.04 -19.46 -11.91
CA ALA A 214 -13.64 -19.42 -11.53
C ALA A 214 -13.42 -19.96 -10.11
N PHE A 215 -14.32 -19.63 -9.18
CA PHE A 215 -14.25 -20.14 -7.81
C PHE A 215 -14.30 -21.66 -7.76
N GLN A 216 -15.14 -22.31 -8.57
CA GLN A 216 -15.22 -23.76 -8.64
C GLN A 216 -13.89 -24.37 -9.12
N ILE A 217 -13.27 -23.79 -10.15
CA ILE A 217 -11.97 -24.23 -10.68
C ILE A 217 -10.88 -24.14 -9.59
N PHE A 218 -10.84 -23.05 -8.83
CA PHE A 218 -9.90 -22.94 -7.71
C PHE A 218 -10.18 -23.99 -6.63
N THR A 219 -11.45 -24.19 -6.26
CA THR A 219 -11.88 -25.12 -5.19
C THR A 219 -11.53 -26.59 -5.50
N GLU A 220 -11.40 -26.94 -6.78
CA GLU A 220 -10.97 -28.28 -7.21
C GLU A 220 -9.46 -28.50 -7.16
N ARG A 221 -8.66 -27.42 -7.17
CA ARG A 221 -7.20 -27.47 -7.31
C ARG A 221 -6.43 -27.08 -6.05
N VAL A 222 -7.03 -26.28 -5.17
CA VAL A 222 -6.43 -25.95 -3.87
C VAL A 222 -6.49 -27.12 -2.90
N GLY A 223 -5.58 -27.14 -1.94
CA GLY A 223 -5.48 -28.15 -0.90
C GLY A 223 -6.68 -28.16 0.06
N ASP A 224 -6.83 -29.27 0.78
CA ASP A 224 -8.01 -29.55 1.60
C ASP A 224 -8.26 -28.51 2.70
N ASP A 225 -7.20 -27.97 3.31
CA ASP A 225 -7.30 -26.98 4.38
C ASP A 225 -7.93 -25.66 3.88
N LEU A 226 -7.41 -25.14 2.76
CA LEU A 226 -7.94 -23.93 2.14
C LEU A 226 -9.33 -24.19 1.58
N LYS A 227 -9.55 -25.31 0.89
CA LYS A 227 -10.86 -25.72 0.37
C LYS A 227 -11.94 -25.76 1.46
N LYS A 228 -11.59 -26.30 2.64
CA LYS A 228 -12.49 -26.36 3.79
C LYS A 228 -12.85 -24.96 4.29
N ASP A 229 -11.89 -24.05 4.38
CA ASP A 229 -12.15 -22.65 4.76
C ASP A 229 -13.07 -21.94 3.78
N LEU A 230 -12.80 -22.07 2.47
CA LEU A 230 -13.60 -21.46 1.41
C LEU A 230 -15.08 -21.86 1.48
N LYS A 231 -15.39 -23.11 1.84
CA LYS A 231 -16.77 -23.57 2.05
C LYS A 231 -17.52 -22.76 3.11
N PHE A 232 -16.83 -22.28 4.14
CA PHE A 232 -17.42 -21.46 5.19
C PHE A 232 -17.40 -19.98 4.83
N THR A 233 -16.28 -19.47 4.36
CA THR A 233 -16.11 -18.03 4.08
C THR A 233 -16.95 -17.58 2.89
N ARG A 234 -17.13 -18.42 1.86
CA ARG A 234 -18.03 -18.13 0.72
C ARG A 234 -19.47 -17.89 1.15
N LYS A 235 -19.96 -18.60 2.18
CA LYS A 235 -21.31 -18.41 2.75
C LYS A 235 -21.47 -17.08 3.51
N LEU A 236 -20.36 -16.40 3.81
CA LEU A 236 -20.36 -15.10 4.47
C LEU A 236 -20.31 -13.95 3.47
N LYS A 237 -20.07 -14.21 2.17
CA LYS A 237 -20.10 -13.20 1.11
C LYS A 237 -21.44 -12.45 1.13
N GLY A 238 -21.37 -11.12 1.15
CA GLY A 238 -22.55 -10.25 1.17
C GLY A 238 -23.31 -10.17 2.51
N LYS A 239 -22.94 -10.93 3.54
CA LYS A 239 -23.62 -10.87 4.85
C LYS A 239 -23.09 -9.70 5.69
N LYS A 240 -24.00 -8.87 6.19
CA LYS A 240 -23.69 -7.85 7.21
C LYS A 240 -23.62 -8.50 8.59
N ILE A 241 -22.45 -9.00 8.97
CA ILE A 241 -22.21 -9.59 10.30
C ILE A 241 -21.98 -8.47 11.29
N LYS A 242 -22.83 -8.38 12.33
CA LYS A 242 -22.64 -7.41 13.42
C LYS A 242 -21.40 -7.84 14.23
N PRO A 243 -20.48 -6.92 14.58
CA PRO A 243 -19.34 -7.26 15.41
C PRO A 243 -19.80 -7.84 16.75
N GLU A 244 -19.11 -8.87 17.21
CA GLU A 244 -19.44 -9.54 18.47
C GLU A 244 -19.39 -8.52 19.61
N ARG A 245 -20.48 -8.40 20.37
CA ARG A 245 -20.56 -7.45 21.49
C ARG A 245 -19.46 -7.81 22.49
N LYS A 246 -18.61 -6.84 22.86
CA LYS A 246 -17.62 -7.01 23.94
C LYS A 246 -18.34 -7.57 25.17
N LYS A 247 -17.95 -8.77 25.62
CA LYS A 247 -18.47 -9.36 26.86
C LYS A 247 -18.17 -8.39 28.01
N LYS A 248 -19.21 -7.99 28.76
CA LYS A 248 -19.03 -7.14 29.96
C LYS A 248 -18.05 -7.85 30.90
N GLN A 249 -16.97 -7.15 31.29
CA GLN A 249 -16.07 -7.66 32.32
C GLN A 249 -16.87 -7.85 33.61
N LYS A 250 -16.75 -9.03 34.23
CA LYS A 250 -17.35 -9.27 35.56
C LYS A 250 -16.62 -8.36 36.54
N LYS A 251 -17.34 -7.48 37.23
CA LYS A 251 -16.80 -6.72 38.37
C LYS A 251 -16.39 -7.74 39.42
N VAL A 252 -15.09 -7.91 39.65
CA VAL A 252 -14.59 -8.60 40.84
C VAL A 252 -14.77 -7.63 41.98
N VAL A 253 -15.85 -7.79 42.75
CA VAL A 253 -16.04 -7.05 44.01
C VAL A 253 -15.33 -7.86 45.09
N ALA A 254 -14.34 -7.25 45.75
CA ALA A 254 -13.72 -7.85 46.93
C ALA A 254 -14.80 -8.08 47.99
N LYS A 255 -14.82 -9.27 48.60
CA LYS A 255 -15.69 -9.55 49.75
C LYS A 255 -15.34 -8.53 50.85
N PRO A 256 -16.32 -7.84 51.45
CA PRO A 256 -16.04 -7.00 52.60
C PRO A 256 -15.46 -7.86 53.72
N LEU A 257 -14.41 -7.36 54.38
CA LEU A 257 -13.85 -7.97 55.57
C LEU A 257 -14.95 -8.04 56.64
N SER A 258 -15.27 -9.24 57.13
CA SER A 258 -16.12 -9.41 58.31
C SER A 258 -15.36 -8.85 59.50
N ASN A 259 -15.76 -7.67 59.99
CA ASN A 259 -15.35 -7.20 61.30
C ASN A 259 -16.38 -7.68 62.31
N ASP A 260 -16.31 -8.98 62.64
CA ASP A 260 -16.92 -9.46 63.88
C ASP A 260 -15.83 -9.39 64.94
N HIS A 261 -15.92 -8.35 65.78
CA HIS A 261 -15.23 -8.24 67.06
C HIS A 261 -16.16 -8.75 68.16
#